data_AF-A0A2D8VDY3-F1
#
_entry.id   AF-A0A2D8VDY3-F1
#
_cell.length_a   1.000
_cell.length_b   1.000
_cell.length_c   1.000
_cell.angle_alpha   90.00
_cell.angle_beta   90.00
_cell.angle_gamma   90.00
#
_symmetry.space_group_name_H-M   'P 1'
#
loop_
_entity.id
_entity.type
_entity.pdbx_description
1 polymer ?
#
loop_
_entity_poly.entity_id
_entity_poly.type
_entity_poly.pdbx_seq_one_letter_code
_entity_poly.pdbx_strand_id
1 'polypeptide(L)'
;MYHRRRRDWRDDRDLIEEIAGIANKLDGPYDYYEPSTLAYREKIKAFREKGYDMNKEAYFLAMWVREQLSELARQQGSYDLRVHPLAFPDDLDQVIAGIERKTTRSGIEKKEEISLSTLFPDSQLRNFARERMDVLHRGDLHSYLASLVAKERDSLMGNSASIMDLIHICEHKLSLRNIEFVKRFEVGETDLWVPEWALGIEVRTTWDPDREVELTATLSDTNFRLAARHLAVVAPDDLSDGSFDLIKAIERRKVVENLSVIRVGDFGKYLDKIKGVEETQD
;
A
#
# COMPACT_ATOMS: atom_id res chain seq x y z
N MET A 1 -1.86 3.17 23.74
CA MET A 1 -2.87 3.89 22.92
C MET A 1 -2.20 5.14 22.35
N TYR A 2 -1.64 5.07 21.14
CA TYR A 2 -0.98 6.22 20.52
C TYR A 2 -2.03 7.06 19.79
N HIS A 3 -2.47 8.16 20.38
CA HIS A 3 -3.22 9.17 19.64
C HIS A 3 -2.26 9.84 18.66
N ARG A 4 -2.44 9.59 17.35
CA ARG A 4 -1.82 10.39 16.28
C ARG A 4 -2.03 11.87 16.64
N ARG A 5 -0.94 12.63 16.77
CA ARG A 5 -0.98 14.07 17.04
C ARG A 5 -1.83 14.70 15.93
N ARG A 6 -3.04 15.17 16.25
CA ARG A 6 -3.88 15.89 15.28
C ARG A 6 -3.10 17.14 14.88
N ARG A 7 -2.88 17.33 13.57
CA ARG A 7 -2.27 18.54 13.01
C ARG A 7 -3.05 19.76 13.52
N ASP A 8 -2.36 20.73 14.12
CA ASP A 8 -2.99 21.90 14.72
C ASP A 8 -3.24 22.96 13.63
N TRP A 9 -4.49 23.44 13.51
CA TRP A 9 -4.83 24.50 12.56
C TRP A 9 -4.07 25.80 12.85
N ARG A 10 -3.54 25.96 14.08
CA ARG A 10 -2.65 27.07 14.45
C ARG A 10 -1.37 27.07 13.62
N ASP A 11 -0.82 25.89 13.31
CA ASP A 11 0.38 25.78 12.46
C ASP A 11 0.08 26.24 11.02
N ASP A 12 -1.12 25.96 10.52
CA ASP A 12 -1.58 26.41 9.21
C ASP A 12 -1.77 27.94 9.19
N ARG A 13 -2.40 28.49 10.22
CA ARG A 13 -2.57 29.94 10.41
C ARG A 13 -1.23 30.66 10.49
N ASP A 14 -0.32 30.21 11.34
CA ASP A 14 0.94 30.91 11.61
C ASP A 14 1.78 31.00 10.34
N LEU A 15 1.78 29.92 9.54
CA LEU A 15 2.47 29.85 8.26
C LEU A 15 1.95 30.87 7.23
N ILE A 16 0.63 30.93 7.03
CA ILE A 16 0.03 31.86 6.04
C ILE A 16 0.08 33.31 6.52
N GLU A 17 0.00 33.54 7.83
CA GLU A 17 0.14 34.86 8.43
C GLU A 17 1.59 35.38 8.37
N GLU A 18 2.59 34.51 8.47
CA GLU A 18 4.00 34.87 8.27
C GLU A 18 4.23 35.45 6.86
N ILE A 19 3.74 34.75 5.83
CA ILE A 19 3.85 35.19 4.44
C ILE A 19 3.07 36.48 4.22
N ALA A 20 1.85 36.58 4.77
CA ALA A 20 1.07 37.80 4.71
C ALA A 20 1.80 38.98 5.37
N GLY A 21 2.52 38.74 6.47
CA GLY A 21 3.34 39.74 7.14
C GLY A 21 4.47 40.28 6.26
N ILE A 22 5.03 39.44 5.38
CA ILE A 22 6.06 39.83 4.41
C ILE A 22 5.42 40.57 3.22
N ALA A 23 4.32 40.05 2.67
CA ALA A 23 3.60 40.63 1.53
C ALA A 23 2.94 42.00 1.83
N ASN A 24 2.72 42.34 3.10
CA ASN A 24 2.17 43.63 3.51
C ASN A 24 3.22 44.76 3.60
N LYS A 25 4.51 44.46 3.47
CA LYS A 25 5.56 45.48 3.54
C LYS A 25 5.71 46.22 2.21
N LEU A 26 5.68 47.56 2.26
CA LEU A 26 5.86 48.43 1.08
C LEU A 26 7.27 48.31 0.47
N ASP A 27 8.28 48.00 1.29
CA ASP A 27 9.67 47.76 0.92
C ASP A 27 10.02 46.27 0.92
N GLY A 28 9.00 45.41 0.82
CA GLY A 28 9.15 43.95 0.83
C GLY A 28 9.55 43.35 -0.51
N PRO A 29 9.78 42.02 -0.54
CA PRO A 29 10.13 41.30 -1.77
C PRO A 29 8.96 41.08 -2.72
N TYR A 30 7.76 41.52 -2.34
CA TYR A 30 6.53 41.45 -3.13
C TYR A 30 6.18 42.84 -3.65
N ASP A 31 5.79 42.96 -4.91
CA ASP A 31 5.23 44.22 -5.41
C ASP A 31 3.85 44.44 -4.77
N TYR A 32 3.75 45.53 -4.00
CA TYR A 32 2.57 45.88 -3.23
C TYR A 32 1.30 46.05 -4.08
N TYR A 33 1.46 46.45 -5.35
CA TYR A 33 0.36 46.72 -6.28
C TYR A 33 0.10 45.59 -7.27
N GLU A 34 0.91 44.53 -7.24
CA GLU A 34 0.72 43.39 -8.12
C GLU A 34 -0.62 42.70 -7.84
N PRO A 35 -1.43 42.39 -8.86
CA PRO A 35 -2.74 41.78 -8.69
C PRO A 35 -2.72 40.48 -7.86
N SER A 36 -1.72 39.63 -8.06
CA SER A 36 -1.56 38.35 -7.33
C SER A 36 -1.27 38.58 -5.84
N THR A 37 -0.42 39.55 -5.52
CA THR A 37 -0.12 39.99 -4.13
C THR A 37 -1.36 40.57 -3.46
N LEU A 38 -2.14 41.39 -4.17
CA LEU A 38 -3.41 41.91 -3.66
C LEU A 38 -4.43 40.80 -3.39
N ALA A 39 -4.60 39.86 -4.32
CA ALA A 39 -5.50 38.73 -4.17
C ALA A 39 -5.14 37.85 -2.96
N TYR A 40 -3.85 37.59 -2.75
CA TYR A 40 -3.38 36.89 -1.56
C TYR A 40 -3.76 37.63 -0.27
N ARG A 41 -3.52 38.95 -0.21
CA ARG A 41 -3.83 39.77 0.97
C ARG A 41 -5.33 39.82 1.26
N GLU A 42 -6.16 39.93 0.24
CA GLU A 42 -7.62 39.89 0.36
C GLU A 42 -8.10 38.54 0.90
N LYS A 43 -7.52 37.43 0.42
CA LYS A 43 -7.85 36.09 0.90
C LYS A 43 -7.51 35.91 2.38
N ILE A 44 -6.32 36.36 2.81
CA ILE A 44 -5.92 36.30 4.23
C ILE A 44 -6.83 37.18 5.10
N LYS A 45 -7.21 38.38 4.62
CA LYS A 45 -8.18 39.23 5.32
C LYS A 45 -9.52 38.49 5.52
N ALA A 46 -10.03 37.82 4.48
CA ALA A 46 -11.25 37.03 4.57
C ALA A 46 -11.14 35.88 5.59
N PHE A 47 -9.96 35.25 5.73
CA PHE A 47 -9.73 34.23 6.76
C PHE A 47 -9.67 34.79 8.17
N ARG A 48 -9.06 35.96 8.37
CA ARG A 48 -9.07 36.65 9.68
C ARG A 48 -10.50 36.98 10.13
N GLU A 49 -11.37 37.36 9.21
CA GLU A 49 -12.78 37.66 9.49
C GLU A 49 -13.61 36.40 9.77
N LYS A 50 -13.43 35.33 8.98
CA LYS A 50 -14.21 34.08 9.09
C LYS A 50 -13.67 33.11 10.15
N GLY A 51 -12.43 33.30 10.58
CA GLY A 51 -11.69 32.35 11.40
C GLY A 51 -10.95 31.30 10.57
N TYR A 52 -9.83 30.82 11.13
CA TYR A 52 -8.99 29.78 10.55
C TYR A 52 -9.42 28.37 10.97
N ASP A 53 -10.00 28.24 12.17
CA ASP A 53 -10.51 26.96 12.67
C ASP A 53 -11.65 26.45 11.79
N MET A 54 -11.58 25.19 11.37
CA MET A 54 -12.53 24.55 10.44
C MET A 54 -12.66 25.20 9.05
N ASN A 55 -11.79 26.15 8.68
CA ASN A 55 -11.80 26.79 7.36
C ASN A 55 -11.02 25.94 6.34
N LYS A 56 -11.75 25.27 5.45
CA LYS A 56 -11.18 24.37 4.43
C LYS A 56 -10.27 25.10 3.45
N GLU A 57 -10.62 26.31 3.03
CA GLU A 57 -9.79 27.09 2.11
C GLU A 57 -8.45 27.46 2.75
N ALA A 58 -8.46 27.85 4.03
CA ALA A 58 -7.22 28.15 4.77
C ALA A 58 -6.33 26.91 4.91
N TYR A 59 -6.94 25.73 5.14
CA TYR A 59 -6.22 24.46 5.17
C TYR A 59 -5.54 24.13 3.82
N PHE A 60 -6.26 24.25 2.71
CA PHE A 60 -5.71 23.96 1.38
C PHE A 60 -4.70 25.02 0.92
N LEU A 61 -4.89 26.28 1.29
CA LEU A 61 -3.89 27.32 1.05
C LEU A 61 -2.60 27.01 1.81
N ALA A 62 -2.69 26.63 3.09
CA ALA A 62 -1.53 26.26 3.88
C ALA A 62 -0.82 24.99 3.36
N MET A 63 -1.56 24.08 2.70
CA MET A 63 -0.95 22.95 1.98
C MET A 63 -0.15 23.41 0.76
N TRP A 64 -0.74 24.27 -0.07
CA TRP A 64 -0.05 24.86 -1.23
C TRP A 64 1.23 25.58 -0.82
N VAL A 65 1.15 26.43 0.21
CA VAL A 65 2.32 27.14 0.73
C VAL A 65 3.45 26.18 1.13
N ARG A 66 3.14 25.10 1.85
CA ARG A 66 4.16 24.12 2.25
C ARG A 66 4.80 23.41 1.06
N GLU A 67 4.01 23.11 0.03
CA GLU A 67 4.52 22.52 -1.22
C GLU A 67 5.52 23.47 -1.88
N GLN A 68 5.18 24.76 -2.00
CA GLN A 68 6.07 25.77 -2.57
C GLN A 68 7.35 25.97 -1.74
N LEU A 69 7.25 26.00 -0.41
CA LEU A 69 8.42 26.08 0.47
C LEU A 69 9.32 24.83 0.37
N SER A 70 8.72 23.65 0.22
CA SER A 70 9.45 22.40 0.04
C SER A 70 10.19 22.38 -1.30
N GLU A 71 9.56 22.88 -2.37
CA GLU A 71 10.19 23.03 -3.67
C GLU A 71 11.36 24.02 -3.63
N LEU A 72 11.16 25.16 -2.96
CA LEU A 72 12.20 26.18 -2.77
C LEU A 72 13.39 25.64 -1.98
N ALA A 73 13.14 24.93 -0.87
CA ALA A 73 14.16 24.27 -0.07
C ALA A 73 14.92 23.21 -0.89
N ARG A 74 14.23 22.44 -1.74
CA ARG A 74 14.86 21.43 -2.60
C ARG A 74 15.77 22.08 -3.66
N GLN A 75 15.37 23.21 -4.23
CA GLN A 75 16.13 23.90 -5.27
C GLN A 75 17.35 24.64 -4.72
N GLN A 76 17.24 25.23 -3.52
CA GLN A 76 18.26 26.14 -2.98
C GLN A 76 18.98 25.59 -1.74
N GLY A 77 18.59 24.42 -1.23
CA GLY A 77 19.11 23.81 0.01
C GLY A 77 18.62 24.48 1.29
N SER A 78 18.34 25.79 1.25
CA SER A 78 17.74 26.59 2.31
C SER A 78 17.01 27.80 1.69
N TYR A 79 16.09 28.44 2.42
CA TYR A 79 15.37 29.62 1.95
C TYR A 79 15.23 30.68 3.04
N ASP A 80 15.15 31.95 2.62
CA ASP A 80 14.70 33.10 3.42
C ASP A 80 13.65 33.83 2.57
N LEU A 81 12.39 33.87 3.04
CA LEU A 81 11.28 34.47 2.30
C LEU A 81 11.39 35.99 2.10
N ARG A 82 12.35 36.64 2.76
CA ARG A 82 12.68 38.05 2.54
C ARG A 82 13.52 38.27 1.28
N VAL A 83 14.19 37.21 0.81
CA VAL A 83 15.10 37.23 -0.35
C VAL A 83 14.57 36.34 -1.47
N HIS A 84 13.90 35.24 -1.12
CA HIS A 84 13.35 34.25 -2.03
C HIS A 84 11.82 34.24 -1.91
N PRO A 85 11.11 35.23 -2.48
CA PRO A 85 9.66 35.29 -2.39
C PRO A 85 9.02 34.11 -3.14
N LEU A 86 7.90 33.62 -2.61
CA LEU A 86 7.03 32.70 -3.34
C LEU A 86 6.36 33.43 -4.50
N ALA A 87 6.26 32.81 -5.67
CA ALA A 87 5.45 33.36 -6.75
C ALA A 87 3.97 33.15 -6.43
N PHE A 88 3.22 34.23 -6.17
CA PHE A 88 1.78 34.10 -5.99
C PHE A 88 1.09 33.85 -7.34
N PRO A 89 0.15 32.89 -7.40
CA PRO A 89 -0.59 32.62 -8.61
C PRO A 89 -1.58 33.75 -8.92
N ASP A 90 -1.85 33.95 -10.21
CA ASP A 90 -2.85 34.93 -10.66
C ASP A 90 -4.27 34.58 -10.18
N ASP A 91 -4.59 33.27 -10.11
CA ASP A 91 -5.88 32.77 -9.61
C ASP A 91 -5.66 31.86 -8.39
N LEU A 92 -5.63 32.50 -7.22
CA LEU A 92 -5.44 31.82 -5.95
C LEU A 92 -6.61 30.87 -5.62
N ASP A 93 -7.83 31.20 -6.06
CA ASP A 93 -9.01 30.39 -5.82
C ASP A 93 -8.98 29.10 -6.63
N GLN A 94 -8.55 29.18 -7.89
CA GLN A 94 -8.32 28.02 -8.73
C GLN A 94 -7.22 27.12 -8.13
N VAL A 95 -6.16 27.71 -7.57
CA VAL A 95 -5.09 26.93 -6.90
C VAL A 95 -5.63 26.24 -5.65
N ILE A 96 -6.34 26.94 -4.77
CA ILE A 96 -6.96 26.36 -3.56
C ILE A 96 -7.92 25.24 -3.95
N ALA A 97 -8.80 25.47 -4.93
CA ALA A 97 -9.73 24.46 -5.42
C ALA A 97 -9.00 23.28 -6.09
N GLY A 98 -7.87 23.53 -6.76
CA GLY A 98 -7.01 22.51 -7.34
C GLY A 98 -6.37 21.62 -6.28
N ILE A 99 -5.83 22.20 -5.21
CA ILE A 99 -5.30 21.45 -4.06
C ILE A 99 -6.41 20.71 -3.33
N GLU A 100 -7.58 21.32 -3.13
CA GLU A 100 -8.75 20.65 -2.58
C GLU A 100 -9.10 19.41 -3.42
N ARG A 101 -9.22 19.56 -4.74
CA ARG A 101 -9.52 18.47 -5.68
C ARG A 101 -8.48 17.35 -5.65
N LYS A 102 -7.19 17.71 -5.66
CA LYS A 102 -6.05 16.76 -5.55
C LYS A 102 -6.10 15.99 -4.23
N THR A 103 -6.43 16.67 -3.13
CA THR A 103 -6.36 16.12 -1.77
C THR A 103 -7.64 15.38 -1.36
N THR A 104 -8.79 15.75 -1.90
CA THR A 104 -10.12 15.20 -1.52
C THR A 104 -10.70 14.19 -2.51
N ARG A 105 -9.93 13.75 -3.53
CA ARG A 105 -10.38 12.82 -4.59
C ARG A 105 -11.54 13.33 -5.46
N SER A 106 -11.92 14.60 -5.35
CA SER A 106 -13.06 15.20 -6.05
C SER A 106 -12.72 15.76 -7.44
N GLY A 107 -11.44 15.78 -7.83
CA GLY A 107 -11.01 16.17 -9.18
C GLY A 107 -10.12 15.13 -9.84
N ILE A 108 -10.63 13.90 -9.95
CA ILE A 108 -10.19 13.06 -11.07
C ILE A 108 -10.86 13.68 -12.29
N GLU A 109 -10.15 14.57 -12.99
CA GLU A 109 -10.35 14.73 -14.42
C GLU A 109 -10.48 13.32 -14.99
N LYS A 110 -11.50 13.06 -15.81
CA LYS A 110 -11.62 11.81 -16.56
C LYS A 110 -10.25 11.56 -17.20
N LYS A 111 -9.42 10.74 -16.53
CA LYS A 111 -8.26 10.12 -17.13
C LYS A 111 -8.81 9.49 -18.39
N GLU A 112 -8.09 9.64 -19.51
CA GLU A 112 -8.21 8.68 -20.60
C GLU A 112 -8.49 7.33 -19.95
N GLU A 113 -9.65 6.73 -20.24
CA GLU A 113 -10.03 5.46 -19.65
C GLU A 113 -8.85 4.54 -19.94
N ILE A 114 -8.06 4.28 -18.90
CA ILE A 114 -6.84 3.52 -19.05
C ILE A 114 -7.33 2.14 -19.44
N SER A 115 -7.28 1.84 -20.73
CA SER A 115 -7.88 0.62 -21.22
C SER A 115 -7.06 -0.55 -20.72
N LEU A 116 -7.72 -1.67 -20.43
CA LEU A 116 -7.05 -2.93 -20.10
C LEU A 116 -6.02 -3.32 -21.18
N SER A 117 -6.27 -2.96 -22.45
CA SER A 117 -5.33 -3.12 -23.57
C SER A 117 -4.07 -2.27 -23.46
N THR A 118 -4.16 -1.09 -22.87
CA THR A 118 -3.01 -0.21 -22.65
C THR A 118 -2.14 -0.71 -21.50
N LEU A 119 -2.77 -1.20 -20.42
CA LEU A 119 -2.05 -1.71 -19.23
C LEU A 119 -1.49 -3.11 -19.43
N PHE A 120 -2.19 -3.95 -20.17
CA PHE A 120 -1.83 -5.32 -20.45
C PHE A 120 -1.82 -5.53 -21.97
N PRO A 121 -0.72 -5.20 -22.66
CA PRO A 121 -0.61 -5.36 -24.11
C PRO A 121 -0.69 -6.83 -24.53
N ASP A 122 -0.18 -7.73 -23.70
CA ASP A 122 -0.29 -9.17 -23.87
C ASP A 122 -1.74 -9.65 -23.72
N SER A 123 -2.18 -10.51 -24.64
CA SER A 123 -3.59 -10.94 -24.72
C SER A 123 -3.98 -11.93 -23.63
N GLN A 124 -3.06 -12.79 -23.18
CA GLN A 124 -3.34 -13.76 -22.12
C GLN A 124 -3.42 -13.05 -20.77
N LEU A 125 -2.45 -12.18 -20.46
CA LEU A 125 -2.45 -11.39 -19.23
C LEU A 125 -3.64 -10.43 -19.16
N ARG A 126 -4.04 -9.86 -20.29
CA ARG A 126 -5.23 -9.00 -20.35
C ARG A 126 -6.52 -9.74 -20.07
N ASN A 127 -6.67 -10.96 -20.60
CA ASN A 127 -7.86 -11.78 -20.36
C ASN A 127 -7.92 -12.20 -18.88
N PHE A 128 -6.78 -12.60 -18.31
CA PHE A 128 -6.66 -12.91 -16.89
C PHE A 128 -7.02 -11.71 -16.00
N ALA A 129 -6.48 -10.53 -16.30
CA ALA A 129 -6.81 -9.30 -15.58
C ALA A 129 -8.30 -8.95 -15.68
N ARG A 130 -8.92 -9.16 -16.85
CA ARG A 130 -10.36 -8.92 -17.07
C ARG A 130 -11.22 -9.87 -16.24
N GLU A 131 -10.94 -11.17 -16.26
CA GLU A 131 -11.67 -12.17 -15.48
C GLU A 131 -11.59 -11.87 -13.97
N ARG A 132 -10.39 -11.54 -13.46
CA ARG A 132 -10.21 -11.20 -12.04
C ARG A 132 -10.90 -9.90 -11.66
N MET A 133 -10.85 -8.90 -12.53
CA MET A 133 -11.55 -7.63 -12.35
C MET A 133 -13.07 -7.85 -12.28
N ASP A 134 -13.63 -8.69 -13.16
CA ASP A 134 -15.05 -9.03 -13.16
C ASP A 134 -15.48 -9.78 -11.89
N VAL A 135 -14.70 -10.80 -11.48
CA VAL A 135 -15.03 -11.65 -10.32
C VAL A 135 -14.87 -10.91 -8.99
N LEU A 136 -13.75 -10.20 -8.80
CA LEU A 136 -13.37 -9.65 -7.49
C LEU A 136 -13.79 -8.19 -7.31
N HIS A 137 -13.92 -7.47 -8.42
CA HIS A 137 -14.14 -6.03 -8.41
C HIS A 137 -15.31 -5.60 -9.31
N ARG A 138 -16.16 -6.54 -9.75
CA ARG A 138 -17.36 -6.28 -10.58
C ARG A 138 -17.06 -5.49 -11.84
N GLY A 139 -15.90 -5.72 -12.43
CA GLY A 139 -15.46 -5.05 -13.64
C GLY A 139 -14.79 -3.70 -13.40
N ASP A 140 -14.55 -3.30 -12.14
CA ASP A 140 -13.88 -2.04 -11.81
C ASP A 140 -12.35 -2.18 -11.82
N LEU A 141 -11.73 -1.69 -12.89
CA LEU A 141 -10.27 -1.64 -13.08
C LEU A 141 -9.56 -0.85 -11.99
N HIS A 142 -10.16 0.25 -11.50
CA HIS A 142 -9.54 1.08 -10.49
C HIS A 142 -9.44 0.34 -9.15
N SER A 143 -10.52 -0.34 -8.77
CA SER A 143 -10.56 -1.21 -7.59
C SER A 143 -9.57 -2.37 -7.68
N TYR A 144 -9.39 -2.94 -8.87
CA TYR A 144 -8.40 -3.99 -9.12
C TYR A 144 -6.96 -3.47 -9.02
N LEU A 145 -6.64 -2.33 -9.61
CA LEU A 145 -5.29 -1.74 -9.51
C LEU A 145 -4.99 -1.28 -8.09
N ALA A 146 -5.97 -0.73 -7.37
CA ALA A 146 -5.83 -0.34 -5.98
C ALA A 146 -5.57 -1.53 -5.06
N SER A 147 -6.20 -2.69 -5.32
CA SER A 147 -5.95 -3.92 -4.55
C SER A 147 -4.55 -4.48 -4.81
N LEU A 148 -4.08 -4.44 -6.07
CA LEU A 148 -2.71 -4.81 -6.42
C LEU A 148 -1.67 -3.90 -5.74
N VAL A 149 -1.84 -2.58 -5.82
CA VAL A 149 -0.92 -1.62 -5.20
C VAL A 149 -0.96 -1.69 -3.68
N ALA A 150 -2.12 -1.94 -3.07
CA ALA A 150 -2.22 -2.17 -1.63
C ALA A 150 -1.46 -3.44 -1.22
N LYS A 151 -1.60 -4.52 -1.98
CA LYS A 151 -0.86 -5.77 -1.76
C LYS A 151 0.65 -5.56 -1.84
N GLU A 152 1.13 -4.79 -2.83
CA GLU A 152 2.55 -4.43 -2.97
C GLU A 152 3.04 -3.47 -1.87
N ARG A 153 2.25 -2.47 -1.50
CA ARG A 153 2.61 -1.54 -0.42
C ARG A 153 2.69 -2.24 0.93
N ASP A 154 1.76 -3.15 1.21
CA ASP A 154 1.75 -3.93 2.44
C ASP A 154 2.94 -4.92 2.45
N SER A 155 3.40 -5.34 1.27
CA SER A 155 4.68 -6.06 1.07
C SER A 155 5.91 -5.18 1.39
N LEU A 156 5.88 -3.89 1.01
CA LEU A 156 7.01 -2.96 1.15
C LEU A 156 7.16 -2.32 2.54
N MET A 157 6.11 -2.26 3.36
CA MET A 157 6.12 -1.53 4.65
C MET A 157 6.30 -2.41 5.90
N GLY A 158 6.48 -3.73 5.75
CA GLY A 158 6.79 -4.64 6.85
C GLY A 158 8.31 -4.79 7.09
N ASN A 159 8.77 -4.61 8.34
CA ASN A 159 10.17 -4.88 8.77
C ASN A 159 10.44 -6.37 9.04
N SER A 160 9.71 -7.25 8.38
CA SER A 160 9.91 -8.70 8.33
C SER A 160 9.87 -9.08 6.85
N ALA A 161 10.56 -10.16 6.46
CA ALA A 161 10.58 -10.64 5.07
C ALA A 161 9.21 -10.46 4.42
N SER A 162 9.13 -9.65 3.36
CA SER A 162 7.87 -9.39 2.68
C SER A 162 7.25 -10.73 2.25
N ILE A 163 5.93 -10.80 2.03
CA ILE A 163 5.31 -12.07 1.60
C ILE A 163 6.00 -12.64 0.36
N MET A 164 6.47 -11.75 -0.52
CA MET A 164 7.27 -12.08 -1.69
C MET A 164 8.67 -12.59 -1.34
N ASP A 165 9.35 -11.99 -0.36
CA ASP A 165 10.65 -12.50 0.11
C ASP A 165 10.50 -13.90 0.70
N LEU A 166 9.45 -14.14 1.47
CA LEU A 166 9.19 -15.43 2.08
C LEU A 166 8.82 -16.48 1.02
N ILE A 167 8.03 -16.11 0.00
CA ILE A 167 7.81 -16.93 -1.19
C ILE A 167 9.15 -17.22 -1.89
N HIS A 168 9.98 -16.22 -2.16
CA HIS A 168 11.29 -16.41 -2.80
C HIS A 168 12.23 -17.31 -1.98
N ILE A 169 12.19 -17.23 -0.65
CA ILE A 169 12.94 -18.14 0.22
C ILE A 169 12.42 -19.58 0.06
N CYS A 170 11.10 -19.78 0.02
CA CYS A 170 10.50 -21.09 -0.23
C CYS A 170 10.91 -21.64 -1.60
N GLU A 171 10.81 -20.82 -2.66
CA GLU A 171 11.25 -21.15 -4.02
C GLU A 171 12.72 -21.55 -4.04
N HIS A 172 13.59 -20.76 -3.41
CA HIS A 172 15.01 -21.06 -3.32
C HIS A 172 15.27 -22.40 -2.63
N LYS A 173 14.56 -22.70 -1.54
CA LYS A 173 14.69 -23.99 -0.82
C LYS A 173 14.20 -25.19 -1.63
N LEU A 174 13.18 -25.01 -2.47
CA LEU A 174 12.70 -26.00 -3.43
C LEU A 174 13.72 -26.21 -4.56
N SER A 175 14.23 -25.14 -5.15
CA SER A 175 15.24 -25.18 -6.22
C SER A 175 16.55 -25.84 -5.76
N LEU A 176 17.01 -25.58 -4.53
CA LEU A 176 18.19 -26.26 -3.96
C LEU A 176 18.06 -27.79 -3.90
N ARG A 177 16.82 -28.31 -3.96
CA ARG A 177 16.50 -29.74 -3.93
C ARG A 177 16.11 -30.28 -5.31
N ASN A 178 16.22 -29.47 -6.36
CA ASN A 178 15.76 -29.76 -7.72
C ASN A 178 14.28 -30.16 -7.79
N ILE A 179 13.43 -29.53 -6.97
CA ILE A 179 11.98 -29.77 -6.97
C ILE A 179 11.32 -28.77 -7.91
N GLU A 180 10.55 -29.27 -8.88
CA GLU A 180 9.73 -28.42 -9.74
C GLU A 180 8.49 -27.93 -9.01
N PHE A 181 8.17 -26.64 -9.19
CA PHE A 181 7.02 -26.02 -8.56
C PHE A 181 6.34 -25.04 -9.51
N VAL A 182 5.05 -24.81 -9.27
CA VAL A 182 4.21 -23.86 -9.99
C VAL A 182 3.78 -22.78 -8.99
N LYS A 183 3.96 -21.52 -9.37
CA LYS A 183 3.39 -20.40 -8.59
C LYS A 183 1.90 -20.33 -8.88
N ARG A 184 1.06 -20.43 -7.85
CA ARG A 184 -0.40 -20.37 -7.99
C ARG A 184 -0.91 -19.18 -7.21
N PHE A 185 -1.21 -18.10 -7.92
CA PHE A 185 -1.77 -16.88 -7.35
C PHE A 185 -3.30 -16.81 -7.50
N GLU A 186 -3.96 -17.97 -7.63
CA GLU A 186 -5.42 -18.08 -7.71
C GLU A 186 -6.04 -17.89 -6.31
N VAL A 187 -7.23 -17.28 -6.26
CA VAL A 187 -7.92 -17.05 -5.00
C VAL A 187 -8.46 -18.39 -4.48
N GLY A 188 -8.11 -18.74 -3.26
CA GLY A 188 -8.50 -20.01 -2.62
C GLY A 188 -7.55 -21.17 -2.91
N GLU A 189 -6.40 -20.94 -3.56
CA GLU A 189 -5.35 -21.94 -3.68
C GLU A 189 -4.07 -21.49 -2.97
N THR A 190 -3.22 -22.44 -2.59
CA THR A 190 -1.94 -22.14 -1.94
C THR A 190 -0.96 -21.42 -2.87
N ASP A 191 -0.17 -20.49 -2.34
CA ASP A 191 0.81 -19.67 -3.09
C ASP A 191 1.74 -20.47 -4.02
N LEU A 192 2.26 -21.62 -3.57
CA LEU A 192 3.09 -22.52 -4.37
C LEU A 192 2.49 -23.92 -4.40
N TRP A 193 2.62 -24.56 -5.55
CA TRP A 193 2.20 -25.95 -5.78
C TRP A 193 3.37 -26.78 -6.29
N VAL A 194 3.63 -27.92 -5.65
CA VAL A 194 4.60 -28.92 -6.09
C VAL A 194 3.83 -30.13 -6.62
N PRO A 195 3.70 -30.29 -7.95
CA PRO A 195 2.85 -31.32 -8.55
C PRO A 195 3.26 -32.74 -8.18
N GLU A 196 4.57 -33.02 -8.22
CA GLU A 196 5.14 -34.35 -7.96
C GLU A 196 4.72 -34.90 -6.60
N TRP A 197 4.70 -34.04 -5.58
CA TRP A 197 4.37 -34.43 -4.21
C TRP A 197 2.91 -34.14 -3.85
N ALA A 198 2.13 -33.57 -4.77
CA ALA A 198 0.84 -32.99 -4.49
C ALA A 198 0.87 -32.11 -3.21
N LEU A 199 1.90 -31.25 -3.12
CA LEU A 199 2.17 -30.40 -1.95
C LEU A 199 1.76 -28.96 -2.25
N GLY A 200 0.82 -28.44 -1.46
CA GLY A 200 0.44 -27.02 -1.44
C GLY A 200 1.18 -26.27 -0.33
N ILE A 201 1.76 -25.11 -0.65
CA ILE A 201 2.52 -24.29 0.29
C ILE A 201 1.91 -22.89 0.34
N GLU A 202 1.38 -22.52 1.50
CA GLU A 202 0.81 -21.19 1.76
C GLU A 202 1.73 -20.39 2.67
N VAL A 203 1.99 -19.13 2.32
CA VAL A 203 2.88 -18.26 3.06
C VAL A 203 2.10 -17.29 3.95
N ARG A 204 2.52 -17.15 5.21
CA ARG A 204 1.90 -16.22 6.18
C ARG A 204 2.98 -15.44 6.94
N THR A 205 3.10 -14.16 6.64
CA THR A 205 4.07 -13.25 7.28
C THR A 205 3.59 -12.69 8.62
N THR A 206 2.27 -12.67 8.85
CA THR A 206 1.63 -12.21 10.09
C THR A 206 0.43 -13.09 10.41
N TRP A 207 0.01 -13.12 11.68
CA TRP A 207 -1.17 -13.85 12.10
C TRP A 207 -2.15 -13.03 12.93
N ASP A 208 -3.42 -13.16 12.59
CA ASP A 208 -4.57 -12.66 13.32
C ASP A 208 -5.62 -13.78 13.38
N PRO A 209 -6.13 -14.17 14.57
CA PRO A 209 -7.18 -15.18 14.71
C PRO A 209 -8.40 -14.96 13.80
N ASP A 210 -8.74 -13.71 13.47
CA ASP A 210 -9.87 -13.40 12.59
C ASP A 210 -9.66 -13.92 11.14
N ARG A 211 -8.42 -14.23 10.77
CA ARG A 211 -8.05 -14.78 9.45
C ARG A 211 -8.04 -16.31 9.39
N GLU A 212 -8.36 -17.00 10.49
CA GLU A 212 -8.39 -18.46 10.52
C GLU A 212 -9.38 -19.04 9.49
N VAL A 213 -10.56 -18.42 9.36
CA VAL A 213 -11.59 -18.86 8.41
C VAL A 213 -11.08 -18.77 6.97
N GLU A 214 -10.40 -17.67 6.62
CA GLU A 214 -9.82 -17.45 5.29
C GLU A 214 -8.70 -18.46 4.98
N LEU A 215 -7.77 -18.68 5.92
CA LEU A 215 -6.71 -19.66 5.76
C LEU A 215 -7.29 -21.07 5.59
N THR A 216 -8.24 -21.45 6.43
CA THR A 216 -8.86 -22.78 6.38
C THR A 216 -9.60 -23.00 5.06
N ALA A 217 -10.30 -21.97 4.55
CA ALA A 217 -10.93 -22.03 3.24
C ALA A 217 -9.91 -22.26 2.12
N THR A 218 -8.81 -21.52 2.10
CA THR A 218 -7.72 -21.68 1.10
C THR A 218 -7.13 -23.09 1.12
N LEU A 219 -6.84 -23.62 2.31
CA LEU A 219 -6.30 -24.96 2.48
C LEU A 219 -7.30 -26.04 2.03
N SER A 220 -8.58 -25.86 2.37
CA SER A 220 -9.66 -26.81 2.03
C SER A 220 -9.94 -26.82 0.53
N ASP A 221 -9.99 -25.64 -0.10
CA ASP A 221 -10.17 -25.49 -1.54
C ASP A 221 -9.01 -26.09 -2.32
N THR A 222 -7.77 -25.89 -1.86
CA THR A 222 -6.58 -26.54 -2.44
C THR A 222 -6.67 -28.05 -2.35
N ASN A 223 -7.02 -28.59 -1.17
CA ASN A 223 -7.23 -30.02 -0.98
C ASN A 223 -8.30 -30.56 -1.93
N PHE A 224 -9.43 -29.86 -2.06
CA PHE A 224 -10.55 -30.30 -2.89
C PHE A 224 -10.20 -30.29 -4.38
N ARG A 225 -9.57 -29.22 -4.88
CA ARG A 225 -9.31 -29.03 -6.31
C ARG A 225 -8.11 -29.81 -6.81
N LEU A 226 -7.05 -29.86 -6.01
CA LEU A 226 -5.76 -30.42 -6.42
C LEU A 226 -5.46 -31.78 -5.80
N ALA A 227 -6.37 -32.29 -4.97
CA ALA A 227 -6.19 -33.54 -4.22
C ALA A 227 -4.85 -33.55 -3.48
N ALA A 228 -4.56 -32.46 -2.76
CA ALA A 228 -3.26 -32.29 -2.11
C ALA A 228 -3.03 -33.40 -1.06
N ARG A 229 -1.86 -34.03 -1.14
CA ARG A 229 -1.41 -35.05 -0.17
C ARG A 229 -0.76 -34.40 1.03
N HIS A 230 -0.11 -33.26 0.81
CA HIS A 230 0.54 -32.47 1.86
C HIS A 230 0.14 -31.01 1.74
N LEU A 231 -0.08 -30.36 2.87
CA LEU A 231 -0.25 -28.91 2.95
C LEU A 231 0.75 -28.33 3.95
N ALA A 232 1.41 -27.25 3.57
CA ALA A 232 2.36 -26.54 4.42
C ALA A 232 1.95 -25.07 4.56
N VAL A 233 1.85 -24.59 5.79
CA VAL A 233 1.80 -23.14 6.06
C VAL A 233 3.16 -22.71 6.56
N VAL A 234 3.83 -21.83 5.81
CA VAL A 234 5.18 -21.35 6.13
C VAL A 234 5.10 -19.94 6.71
N ALA A 235 5.59 -19.81 7.94
CA ALA A 235 5.69 -18.54 8.66
C ALA A 235 7.16 -18.11 8.80
N PRO A 236 7.46 -16.80 8.93
CA PRO A 236 8.84 -16.35 9.08
C PRO A 236 9.39 -16.69 10.47
N ASP A 237 10.72 -16.75 10.58
CA ASP A 237 11.39 -17.09 11.84
C ASP A 237 11.25 -15.99 12.91
N ASP A 238 11.04 -14.75 12.49
CA ASP A 238 10.84 -13.58 13.35
C ASP A 238 9.39 -13.39 13.82
N LEU A 239 8.43 -14.21 13.35
CA LEU A 239 7.07 -14.22 13.87
C LEU A 239 7.10 -14.59 15.36
N SER A 240 6.42 -13.81 16.20
CA SER A 240 6.39 -14.06 17.64
C SER A 240 5.90 -15.48 17.95
N ASP A 241 6.47 -16.12 18.98
CA ASP A 241 6.08 -17.49 19.36
C ASP A 241 4.58 -17.59 19.68
N GLY A 242 4.01 -16.58 20.34
CA GLY A 242 2.57 -16.54 20.61
C GLY A 242 1.73 -16.51 19.32
N SER A 243 2.11 -15.70 18.33
CA SER A 243 1.43 -15.67 17.03
C SER A 243 1.61 -16.99 16.27
N PHE A 244 2.80 -17.57 16.31
CA PHE A 244 3.09 -18.85 15.66
C PHE A 244 2.29 -20.00 16.29
N ASP A 245 2.21 -20.06 17.62
CA ASP A 245 1.42 -21.07 18.34
C ASP A 245 -0.08 -20.99 18.01
N LEU A 246 -0.61 -19.78 17.75
CA LEU A 246 -1.99 -19.60 17.31
C LEU A 246 -2.22 -20.21 15.91
N ILE A 247 -1.31 -20.03 14.95
CA ILE A 247 -1.41 -20.71 13.65
C ILE A 247 -1.28 -22.23 13.85
N LYS A 248 -0.30 -22.65 14.65
CA LYS A 248 -0.02 -24.06 14.93
C LYS A 248 -1.19 -24.78 15.61
N ALA A 249 -2.05 -24.04 16.32
CA ALA A 249 -3.27 -24.58 16.91
C ALA A 249 -4.26 -25.11 15.86
N ILE A 250 -4.25 -24.60 14.62
CA ILE A 250 -5.08 -25.10 13.52
C ILE A 250 -4.68 -26.53 13.16
N GLU A 251 -3.37 -26.78 12.99
CA GLU A 251 -2.83 -28.12 12.77
C GLU A 251 -3.13 -29.06 13.95
N ARG A 252 -2.93 -28.59 15.20
CA ARG A 252 -3.19 -29.40 16.40
C ARG A 252 -4.65 -29.83 16.52
N ARG A 253 -5.58 -28.98 16.08
CA ARG A 253 -7.02 -29.28 16.05
C ARG A 253 -7.40 -30.25 14.93
N LYS A 254 -6.50 -30.53 13.98
CA LYS A 254 -6.73 -31.41 12.82
C LYS A 254 -7.96 -31.02 12.01
N VAL A 255 -8.20 -29.71 11.87
CA VAL A 255 -9.25 -29.19 10.98
C VAL A 255 -8.94 -29.54 9.52
N VAL A 256 -7.65 -29.59 9.19
CA VAL A 256 -7.10 -30.05 7.91
C VAL A 256 -6.08 -31.14 8.22
N GLU A 257 -6.36 -32.39 7.83
CA GLU A 257 -5.60 -33.57 8.32
C GLU A 257 -4.15 -33.62 7.83
N ASN A 258 -3.90 -33.16 6.61
CA ASN A 258 -2.59 -33.18 5.94
C ASN A 258 -1.79 -31.87 6.11
N LEU A 259 -2.16 -31.02 7.06
CA LEU A 259 -1.53 -29.72 7.29
C LEU A 259 -0.28 -29.82 8.17
N SER A 260 0.76 -29.07 7.81
CA SER A 260 1.95 -28.79 8.62
C SER A 260 2.23 -27.29 8.65
N VAL A 261 2.15 -26.69 9.83
CA VAL A 261 2.53 -25.29 10.07
C VAL A 261 3.99 -25.26 10.53
N ILE A 262 4.84 -24.56 9.80
CA ILE A 262 6.29 -24.60 9.96
C ILE A 262 6.89 -23.21 9.87
N ARG A 263 7.98 -22.99 10.61
CA ARG A 263 8.81 -21.81 10.42
C ARG A 263 9.70 -21.99 9.20
N VAL A 264 10.00 -20.90 8.52
CA VAL A 264 10.78 -20.92 7.27
C VAL A 264 12.15 -21.55 7.49
N GLY A 265 12.80 -21.31 8.63
CA GLY A 265 14.09 -21.93 8.98
C GLY A 265 14.06 -23.45 8.87
N ASP A 266 12.97 -24.08 9.31
CA ASP A 266 12.79 -25.53 9.30
C ASP A 266 12.17 -26.09 8.01
N PHE A 267 11.75 -25.22 7.08
CA PHE A 267 11.08 -25.66 5.84
C PHE A 267 11.92 -26.62 5.00
N GLY A 268 13.25 -26.43 4.95
CA GLY A 268 14.13 -27.34 4.20
C GLY A 268 14.09 -28.76 4.74
N LYS A 269 14.17 -28.93 6.06
CA LYS A 269 14.10 -30.25 6.72
C LYS A 269 12.74 -30.90 6.48
N TYR A 270 11.68 -30.11 6.44
CA TYR A 270 10.35 -30.58 6.12
C TYR A 270 10.25 -31.11 4.69
N LEU A 271 10.81 -30.39 3.70
CA LEU A 271 10.88 -30.87 2.31
C LEU A 271 11.67 -32.18 2.20
N ASP A 272 12.80 -32.30 2.91
CA ASP A 272 13.59 -33.55 2.93
C ASP A 272 12.79 -34.73 3.50
N LYS A 273 11.93 -34.46 4.50
CA LYS A 273 11.03 -35.45 5.07
C LYS A 273 9.94 -35.87 4.08
N ILE A 274 9.30 -34.92 3.38
CA ILE A 274 8.29 -35.24 2.36
C ILE A 274 8.91 -36.08 1.26
N LYS A 275 10.07 -35.66 0.75
CA LYS A 275 10.78 -36.40 -0.29
C LYS A 275 10.97 -37.87 0.08
N GLY A 276 11.44 -38.14 1.30
CA GLY A 276 11.60 -39.52 1.78
C GLY A 276 10.29 -40.31 1.88
N VAL A 277 9.17 -39.66 2.21
CA VAL A 277 7.83 -40.29 2.25
C VAL A 277 7.32 -40.62 0.85
N GLU A 278 7.51 -39.69 -0.09
CA GLU A 278 7.09 -39.87 -1.49
C GLU A 278 7.92 -40.94 -2.20
N GLU A 279 9.24 -40.96 -1.99
CA GLU A 279 10.13 -41.99 -2.53
C GLU A 279 9.87 -43.40 -1.97
N THR A 280 9.10 -43.55 -0.87
CA THR A 280 8.71 -44.86 -0.33
C THR A 280 7.29 -45.30 -0.72
N GLN A 281 6.50 -44.42 -1.35
CA GLN A 281 5.14 -44.73 -1.81
C GLN A 281 5.08 -45.20 -3.27
N ASP A 282 6.14 -44.96 -4.06
CA ASP A 282 6.36 -45.56 -5.38
C ASP A 282 7.01 -46.95 -5.30
#